data_AF-A8TZ29-F1
#
_entry.id   AF-A8TZ29-F1
#
_cell.length_a   1.000
_cell.length_b   1.000
_cell.length_c   1.000
_cell.angle_alpha   90.00
_cell.angle_beta   90.00
_cell.angle_gamma   90.00
#
_symmetry.space_group_name_H-M   'P 1'
#
loop_
_entity.id
_entity.type
_entity.pdbx_description
1 polymer ?
#
loop_
_entity_poly.entity_id
_entity_poly.type
_entity_poly.pdbx_seq_one_letter_code
_entity_poly.pdbx_strand_id
1 'polypeptide(L)' 'MSHVIIRGANMRRHEVDFGEAEISVTLHASAETVELYIEADQDGRPDEQRRFAIVNIPRHLFSKSIADLAKKHSDRDP' A
#
# COMPACT_ATOMS: atom_id res chain seq x y z
N MET A 1 12.55 -8.27 8.46
CA MET A 1 11.14 -8.71 8.29
C MET A 1 10.24 -7.62 7.72
N SER A 2 10.14 -7.57 6.39
CA SER A 2 9.21 -6.73 5.63
C SER A 2 7.87 -7.47 5.46
N HIS A 3 6.76 -6.82 5.81
CA HIS A 3 5.42 -7.39 5.65
C HIS A 3 4.41 -6.32 5.27
N VAL A 4 3.37 -6.73 4.55
CA VAL A 4 2.20 -5.90 4.26
C VAL A 4 1.01 -6.49 4.99
N ILE A 5 0.39 -5.70 5.86
CA ILE A 5 -0.85 -6.06 6.55
C ILE A 5 -1.98 -5.16 6.05
N ILE A 6 -2.96 -5.76 5.39
CA ILE A 6 -4.20 -5.10 4.98
C ILE A 6 -5.30 -5.56 5.92
N ARG A 7 -5.99 -4.61 6.57
CA ARG A 7 -7.13 -4.87 7.45
C ARG A 7 -8.39 -4.35 6.78
N GLY A 8 -9.28 -5.27 6.41
CA GLY A 8 -10.61 -4.91 5.90
C GLY A 8 -11.53 -4.38 7.00
N ALA A 9 -12.66 -3.78 6.62
CA ALA A 9 -13.67 -3.26 7.55
C ALA A 9 -14.28 -4.35 8.47
N ASN A 10 -14.21 -5.61 8.06
CA ASN A 10 -14.61 -6.78 8.86
C ASN A 10 -13.50 -7.30 9.78
N MET A 11 -12.44 -6.51 10.02
CA MET A 11 -11.25 -6.89 10.79
C MET A 11 -10.46 -8.08 10.22
N ARG A 12 -10.80 -8.56 9.01
CA ARG A 12 -10.05 -9.62 8.36
C ARG A 12 -8.65 -9.11 8.00
N ARG A 13 -7.65 -9.84 8.49
CA ARG A 13 -6.23 -9.59 8.24
C ARG A 13 -5.82 -10.35 6.98
N HIS A 14 -5.34 -9.61 6.00
CA HIS A 14 -4.59 -10.14 4.88
C HIS A 14 -3.14 -9.75 5.08
N GLU A 15 -2.25 -10.74 5.07
CA GLU A 15 -0.83 -10.54 5.32
C GLU A 15 -0.04 -11.18 4.21
N VAL A 16 0.91 -10.42 3.68
CA VAL A 16 1.95 -10.92 2.78
C VAL A 16 3.27 -10.73 3.49
N ASP A 17 3.96 -11.86 3.73
CA ASP A 17 5.29 -11.89 4.33
C ASP A 17 6.36 -11.89 3.23
N PHE A 18 7.19 -10.86 3.22
CA PHE A 18 8.31 -10.70 2.28
C PHE A 18 9.63 -11.20 2.89
N GLY A 19 9.64 -11.67 4.14
CA GLY A 19 10.81 -12.15 4.86
C GLY A 19 11.86 -11.06 5.02
N GLU A 20 13.09 -11.37 4.62
CA GLU A 20 14.22 -10.41 4.63
C GLU A 20 14.52 -9.81 3.25
N ALA A 21 13.61 -9.96 2.29
CA ALA A 21 13.80 -9.33 0.99
C ALA A 21 13.61 -7.82 1.09
N GLU A 22 14.45 -7.09 0.35
CA GLU A 22 14.21 -5.68 0.06
C GLU A 22 12.88 -5.55 -0.69
N ILE A 23 12.10 -4.52 -0.37
CA ILE A 23 10.80 -4.28 -1.01
C ILE A 23 10.82 -2.97 -1.78
N SER A 24 10.21 -2.96 -2.96
CA SER A 24 9.88 -1.74 -3.68
C SER A 24 8.39 -1.46 -3.51
N VAL A 25 8.06 -0.16 -3.41
CA VAL A 25 6.68 0.32 -3.34
C VAL A 25 6.48 1.32 -4.46
N THR A 26 5.57 1.02 -5.37
CA THR A 26 5.22 1.91 -6.48
C THR A 26 3.76 2.33 -6.37
N LEU A 27 3.50 3.61 -6.62
CA LEU A 27 2.16 4.19 -6.60
C LEU A 27 1.74 4.56 -8.02
N HIS A 28 0.63 3.98 -8.48
CA HIS A 28 0.03 4.28 -9.77
C HIS A 28 -1.31 4.98 -9.56
N ALA A 29 -1.47 6.19 -10.09
CA ALA A 29 -2.72 6.93 -9.98
C ALA A 29 -3.43 6.96 -11.33
N SER A 30 -4.63 6.37 -11.40
CA SER A 30 -5.55 6.46 -12.53
C SER A 30 -6.64 7.50 -12.26
N ALA A 31 -7.59 7.70 -13.18
CA ALA A 31 -8.75 8.57 -12.93
C ALA A 31 -9.64 8.05 -11.79
N GLU A 32 -9.75 6.73 -11.63
CA GLU A 32 -10.71 6.09 -10.72
C GLU A 32 -10.06 5.58 -9.43
N THR A 33 -8.79 5.17 -9.50
CA THR A 33 -8.08 4.50 -8.40
C THR A 33 -6.69 5.05 -8.18
N VAL A 34 -6.20 4.87 -6.95
CA VAL A 34 -4.78 4.89 -6.61
C VAL A 34 -4.40 3.47 -6.24
N GLU A 35 -3.51 2.88 -7.02
CA GLU A 35 -2.96 1.55 -6.80
C GLU A 35 -1.61 1.67 -6.09
N LEU A 36 -1.44 0.90 -5.02
CA LEU A 36 -0.15 0.65 -4.40
C LEU A 36 0.27 -0.77 -4.79
N TYR A 37 1.39 -0.86 -5.50
CA TYR A 37 2.02 -2.11 -5.88
C TYR A 37 3.29 -2.28 -5.06
N ILE A 38 3.36 -3.38 -4.31
CA ILE A 38 4.45 -3.68 -3.39
C ILE A 38 5.03 -5.03 -3.81
N GLU A 39 6.33 -5.09 -4.08
CA GLU A 39 6.99 -6.34 -4.45
C GLU A 39 8.34 -6.50 -3.73
N ALA A 40 8.74 -7.75 -3.51
CA ALA A 40 10.11 -8.05 -3.10
C ALA A 40 11.06 -7.98 -4.31
N ASP A 41 12.30 -7.59 -4.05
CA ASP A 41 13.40 -7.80 -4.99
C ASP A 41 13.46 -9.30 -5.36
N GLN A 42 13.71 -9.52 -6.64
CA GLN A 42 13.55 -10.79 -7.28
C GLN A 42 14.72 -11.72 -7.01
N ASP A 43 15.92 -11.22 -6.71
CA ASP A 43 17.14 -12.04 -6.52
C ASP A 43 17.30 -13.16 -7.58
N GLY A 44 16.82 -12.95 -8.81
CA GLY A 44 16.82 -13.96 -9.89
C GLY A 44 15.79 -15.10 -9.76
N ARG A 45 14.78 -14.96 -8.89
CA ARG A 45 13.67 -15.92 -8.75
C ARG A 45 12.76 -15.90 -9.99
N PRO A 46 12.12 -17.04 -10.34
CA PRO A 46 11.08 -17.08 -11.37
C PRO A 46 9.88 -16.20 -10.99
N ASP A 47 9.20 -15.62 -11.99
CA ASP A 47 8.06 -14.72 -11.78
C ASP A 47 6.91 -15.35 -10.96
N GLU A 48 6.75 -16.67 -11.01
CA GLU A 48 5.73 -17.41 -10.26
C GLU A 48 5.99 -17.42 -8.73
N GLN A 49 7.22 -17.10 -8.30
CA GLN A 49 7.60 -17.00 -6.88
C GLN A 49 7.66 -15.55 -6.39
N ARG A 50 7.16 -14.59 -7.19
CA ARG A 50 7.06 -13.19 -6.76
C ARG A 50 6.14 -13.08 -5.56
N ARG A 51 6.70 -12.53 -4.49
CA ARG A 51 5.92 -12.03 -3.36
C ARG A 51 5.57 -10.60 -3.67
N PHE A 52 4.28 -10.35 -3.84
CA PHE A 52 3.76 -9.03 -4.10
C PHE A 52 2.42 -8.82 -3.39
N ALA A 53 2.06 -7.56 -3.15
CA ALA A 53 0.76 -7.15 -2.65
C ALA A 53 0.27 -5.96 -3.47
N ILE A 54 -1.02 -5.98 -3.80
CA ILE A 54 -1.69 -4.92 -4.55
C ILE A 54 -2.84 -4.39 -3.73
N VAL A 55 -2.89 -3.06 -3.57
CA VAL A 55 -4.00 -2.37 -2.93
C VAL A 55 -4.56 -1.33 -3.88
N ASN A 56 -5.83 -1.48 -4.24
CA ASN A 56 -6.55 -0.52 -5.05
C ASN A 56 -7.50 0.31 -4.18
N ILE A 57 -7.27 1.62 -4.14
CA ILE A 57 -8.06 2.57 -3.36
C ILE A 57 -8.84 3.47 -4.33
N PRO A 58 -10.17 3.63 -4.19
CA PRO A 58 -10.90 4.61 -4.99
C PRO A 58 -10.31 6.02 -4.81
N ARG A 59 -9.99 6.69 -5.92
CA ARG A 59 -9.25 7.96 -5.93
C ARG A 59 -9.95 9.03 -5.11
N HIS A 60 -11.28 9.12 -5.19
CA HIS A 60 -12.05 10.10 -4.43
C HIS A 60 -11.93 9.89 -2.91
N LEU A 61 -11.85 8.63 -2.44
CA LEU A 61 -11.64 8.31 -1.02
C LEU A 61 -10.21 8.61 -0.60
N PHE A 62 -9.23 8.29 -1.45
CA PHE A 62 -7.82 8.63 -1.20
C PHE A 62 -7.65 10.15 -1.06
N SER A 63 -8.11 10.92 -2.06
CA SER A 63 -8.01 12.39 -2.04
C SER A 63 -8.72 13.00 -0.83
N LYS A 64 -9.92 12.53 -0.49
CA LYS A 64 -10.63 12.98 0.72
C LYS A 64 -9.81 12.71 1.99
N SER A 65 -9.27 11.50 2.12
CA SER A 65 -8.50 11.09 3.30
C SER A 65 -7.22 11.93 3.46
N ILE A 66 -6.51 12.21 2.37
CA ILE A 66 -5.32 13.08 2.38
C ILE A 66 -5.69 14.52 2.74
N ALA A 67 -6.78 15.05 2.18
CA ALA A 67 -7.26 16.39 2.52
C ALA A 67 -7.65 16.50 4.01
N ASP A 68 -8.36 15.51 4.54
CA ASP A 68 -8.72 15.45 5.96
C ASP A 68 -7.49 15.34 6.87
N LEU A 69 -6.46 14.60 6.45
CA LEU A 69 -5.19 14.51 7.16
C LEU A 69 -4.45 15.86 7.18
N ALA A 70 -4.38 16.55 6.04
CA ALA A 70 -3.72 17.85 5.94
C ALA A 70 -4.37 18.90 6.84
N LYS A 71 -5.71 18.95 6.89
CA LYS A 71 -6.46 19.84 7.79
C LYS A 71 -6.18 19.57 9.26
N LYS A 72 -6.08 18.30 9.66
CA LYS A 72 -5.75 17.91 11.04
C LYS A 72 -4.33 18.31 11.43
N HIS A 73 -3.41 18.40 10.47
CA HIS A 73 -2.05 18.86 10.72
C HIS A 73 -1.98 20.38 10.85
N SER A 74 -2.72 21.13 10.03
CA SER A 74 -2.76 22.60 10.14
C SER A 74 -3.39 23.10 11.43
N ASP A 75 -4.34 22.37 12.02
CA ASP A 75 -4.92 22.68 13.33
C ASP A 75 -3.98 22.35 14.51
N ARG A 76 -2.87 21.64 14.24
CA ARG A 76 -1.92 21.16 15.27
C ARG A 76 -0.60 21.91 15.30
N ASP A 77 -0.34 22.79 14.34
CA ASP A 77 0.78 23.73 14.38
C ASP A 77 0.31 25.04 15.05
N PRO A 78 0.96 25.49 16.16
CA PRO A 78 0.62 26.72 16.87
C PRO A 78 1.06 28.00 16.15
#